data_AF-A0ABD4AVP4-F1
#
_entry.id   AF-A0ABD4AVP4-F1
#
_cell.length_a   1.000
_cell.length_b   1.000
_cell.length_c   1.000
_cell.angle_alpha   90.00
_cell.angle_beta   90.00
_cell.angle_gamma   90.00
#
_symmetry.space_group_name_H-M   'P 1'
#
loop_
_entity.id
_entity.type
_entity.pdbx_description
1 polymer ?
#
loop_
_entity_poly.entity_id
_entity_poly.type
_entity_poly.pdbx_seq_one_letter_code
_entity_poly.pdbx_strand_id
1 'polypeptide(L)'
;MAKKLGGKQRDSRDWPYCDGAGLMRISVSEQNSLRALLVLNQLLETLSAAGYRLSTAGNEEDSAYVSVLDAKLTFRVKERSRQEKVPLTREQAAENKRLGYNWHSQRSIYHPTNELEISVFRPGHSYAEASTADTRSAPIETKIQAFVGKLRRLVIRDSVNAEIAAEQRVIAEAKEAERARLEEIRRIELDRLKQVEEWALKLERANRLRALASEFKSKKLTASDDVVDAAWILRAADWLDPTVDSRWDAVDDVPPRYGSR
;
A
#
# COMPACT_ATOMS: atom_id res chain seq x y z
N MET A 1 -42.34 -20.29 13.64
CA MET A 1 -42.28 -18.81 13.54
C MET A 1 -41.20 -18.40 12.54
N ALA A 2 -41.55 -18.21 11.27
CA ALA A 2 -40.60 -17.84 10.19
C ALA A 2 -41.04 -16.57 9.44
N LYS A 3 -41.69 -15.62 10.13
CA LYS A 3 -42.29 -14.42 9.52
C LYS A 3 -41.30 -13.28 9.19
N LYS A 4 -40.00 -13.40 9.53
CA LYS A 4 -39.00 -12.31 9.37
C LYS A 4 -38.13 -12.38 8.11
N LEU A 5 -38.22 -13.41 7.28
CA LEU A 5 -37.44 -13.48 6.02
C LEU A 5 -38.12 -12.84 4.81
N GLY A 6 -39.35 -12.32 4.94
CA GLY A 6 -39.97 -11.44 3.95
C GLY A 6 -39.40 -10.02 3.97
N GLY A 7 -38.08 -9.87 4.12
CA GLY A 7 -37.42 -8.56 4.17
C GLY A 7 -37.67 -7.76 2.90
N LYS A 8 -37.87 -6.44 3.02
CA LYS A 8 -38.04 -5.52 1.89
C LYS A 8 -36.79 -5.43 0.98
N GLN A 9 -35.65 -5.91 1.45
CA GLN A 9 -34.38 -5.80 0.76
C GLN A 9 -34.17 -6.98 -0.20
N ARG A 10 -33.76 -6.62 -1.41
CA ARG A 10 -33.42 -7.54 -2.49
C ARG A 10 -31.97 -7.34 -2.87
N ASP A 11 -31.26 -8.42 -3.17
CA ASP A 11 -29.89 -8.32 -3.69
C ASP A 11 -29.90 -7.99 -5.20
N SER A 12 -28.72 -7.95 -5.82
CA SER A 12 -28.56 -7.69 -7.27
C SER A 12 -29.21 -8.75 -8.17
N ARG A 13 -29.73 -9.84 -7.61
CA ARG A 13 -30.41 -10.95 -8.29
C ARG A 13 -31.91 -10.95 -8.03
N ASP A 14 -32.41 -9.93 -7.33
CA ASP A 14 -33.79 -9.81 -6.85
C ASP A 14 -34.20 -10.89 -5.83
N TRP A 15 -33.23 -11.46 -5.10
CA TRP A 15 -33.49 -12.48 -4.09
C TRP A 15 -33.61 -11.86 -2.69
N PRO A 16 -34.38 -12.48 -1.77
CA PRO A 16 -34.41 -12.06 -0.37
C PRO A 16 -33.00 -11.88 0.20
N TYR A 17 -32.77 -10.72 0.81
CA TYR A 17 -31.51 -10.36 1.44
C TYR A 17 -31.74 -9.97 2.89
N CYS A 18 -30.93 -10.54 3.78
CA CYS A 18 -30.89 -10.20 5.19
C CYS A 18 -29.48 -9.73 5.54
N ASP A 19 -29.37 -8.48 5.96
CA ASP A 19 -28.15 -7.84 6.48
C ASP A 19 -28.56 -6.70 7.41
N GLY A 20 -27.69 -6.35 8.35
CA GLY A 20 -27.95 -5.31 9.33
C GLY A 20 -27.30 -5.58 10.68
N ALA A 21 -27.45 -4.62 11.58
CA ALA A 21 -26.90 -4.71 12.91
C ALA A 21 -27.48 -5.88 13.71
N GLY A 22 -26.62 -6.57 14.43
CA GLY A 22 -26.96 -7.78 15.18
C GLY A 22 -27.35 -8.98 14.31
N LEU A 23 -27.23 -8.92 12.98
CA LEU A 23 -27.58 -10.00 12.06
C LEU A 23 -26.34 -10.57 11.36
N MET A 24 -26.43 -11.86 11.02
CA MET A 24 -25.53 -12.49 10.05
C MET A 24 -26.21 -12.51 8.69
N ARG A 25 -25.41 -12.52 7.63
CA ARG A 25 -25.91 -12.26 6.27
C ARG A 25 -26.52 -13.50 5.63
N ILE A 26 -27.69 -13.37 5.04
CA ILE A 26 -28.31 -14.43 4.24
C ILE A 26 -28.78 -13.86 2.90
N SER A 27 -28.45 -14.53 1.80
CA SER A 27 -28.79 -14.11 0.44
C SER A 27 -29.08 -15.33 -0.44
N VAL A 28 -30.32 -15.78 -0.42
CA VAL A 28 -30.78 -17.03 -1.04
C VAL A 28 -32.14 -16.83 -1.69
N SER A 29 -32.47 -17.66 -2.68
CA SER A 29 -33.83 -17.67 -3.25
C SER A 29 -34.87 -18.05 -2.19
N GLU A 30 -36.12 -17.70 -2.43
CA GLU A 30 -37.23 -18.00 -1.50
C GLU A 30 -37.35 -19.50 -1.21
N GLN A 31 -37.10 -20.34 -2.22
CA GLN A 31 -37.14 -21.80 -2.12
C GLN A 31 -36.10 -22.36 -1.14
N ASN A 32 -34.93 -21.71 -1.01
CA ASN A 32 -33.83 -22.15 -0.15
C ASN A 32 -33.75 -21.42 1.19
N SER A 33 -34.70 -20.52 1.48
CA SER A 33 -34.72 -19.71 2.71
C SER A 33 -34.67 -20.56 3.99
N LEU A 34 -35.50 -21.60 4.08
CA LEU A 34 -35.54 -22.49 5.23
C LEU A 34 -34.23 -23.29 5.39
N ARG A 35 -33.72 -23.86 4.30
CA ARG A 35 -32.46 -24.62 4.33
C ARG A 35 -31.29 -23.73 4.76
N ALA A 36 -31.22 -22.51 4.25
CA ALA A 36 -30.19 -21.54 4.63
C ALA A 36 -30.22 -21.19 6.13
N LEU A 37 -31.42 -21.04 6.72
CA LEU A 37 -31.57 -20.84 8.16
C LEU A 37 -31.11 -22.04 8.97
N LEU A 38 -31.46 -23.25 8.56
CA LEU A 38 -31.04 -24.48 9.24
C LEU A 38 -29.53 -24.66 9.17
N VAL A 39 -28.92 -24.40 8.01
CA VAL A 39 -27.47 -24.42 7.81
C VAL A 39 -26.78 -23.39 8.71
N LEU A 40 -27.30 -22.16 8.78
CA LEU A 40 -26.74 -21.14 9.67
C LEU A 40 -26.89 -21.55 11.14
N ASN A 41 -28.06 -22.07 11.55
CA ASN A 41 -28.28 -22.53 12.92
C ASN A 41 -27.32 -23.66 13.30
N GLN A 42 -27.17 -24.67 12.44
CA GLN A 42 -26.24 -25.77 12.66
C GLN A 42 -24.79 -25.28 12.78
N LEU A 43 -24.39 -24.29 11.99
CA LEU A 43 -23.07 -23.66 12.11
C LEU A 43 -22.89 -23.00 13.48
N LEU A 44 -23.87 -22.22 13.93
CA LEU A 44 -23.84 -21.52 15.22
C LEU A 44 -23.82 -22.49 16.40
N GLU A 45 -24.60 -23.56 16.34
CA GLU A 45 -24.60 -24.63 17.34
C GLU A 45 -23.25 -25.36 17.37
N THR A 46 -22.68 -25.66 16.20
CA THR A 46 -21.36 -26.31 16.12
C THR A 46 -20.26 -25.42 16.67
N LEU A 47 -20.31 -24.12 16.40
CA LEU A 47 -19.36 -23.13 16.95
C LEU A 47 -19.51 -23.01 18.48
N SER A 48 -20.75 -22.98 18.97
CA SER A 48 -21.03 -22.92 20.41
C SER A 48 -20.57 -24.19 21.13
N ALA A 49 -20.83 -25.37 20.55
CA ALA A 49 -20.36 -26.66 21.07
C ALA A 49 -18.83 -26.78 21.06
N ALA A 50 -18.16 -26.11 20.12
CA ALA A 50 -16.70 -25.98 20.11
C ALA A 50 -16.15 -24.97 21.13
N GLY A 51 -17.01 -24.33 21.93
CA GLY A 51 -16.64 -23.39 23.00
C GLY A 51 -16.50 -21.93 22.56
N TYR A 52 -16.89 -21.58 21.34
CA TYR A 52 -16.80 -20.20 20.85
C TYR A 52 -18.00 -19.36 21.26
N ARG A 53 -17.75 -18.09 21.59
CA ARG A 53 -18.81 -17.19 22.08
C ARG A 53 -19.49 -16.48 20.92
N LEU A 54 -20.80 -16.69 20.77
CA LEU A 54 -21.66 -15.90 19.90
C LEU A 54 -21.96 -14.54 20.56
N SER A 55 -21.82 -13.47 19.79
CA SER A 55 -22.21 -12.12 20.20
C SER A 55 -23.15 -11.54 19.15
N THR A 56 -24.33 -11.14 19.60
CA THR A 56 -25.16 -10.19 18.86
C THR A 56 -24.67 -8.81 19.31
N ALA A 57 -24.25 -7.96 18.37
CA ALA A 57 -23.56 -6.73 18.73
C ALA A 57 -24.43 -5.87 19.68
N GLY A 58 -23.81 -5.33 20.73
CA GLY A 58 -24.50 -4.48 21.72
C GLY A 58 -24.80 -3.07 21.22
N ASN A 59 -24.29 -2.68 20.05
CA ASN A 59 -24.45 -1.37 19.43
C ASN A 59 -25.17 -1.50 18.08
N GLU A 60 -26.00 -0.51 17.73
CA GLU A 60 -26.93 -0.51 16.59
C GLU A 60 -26.30 -0.57 15.18
N GLU A 61 -24.97 -0.66 15.04
CA GLU A 61 -24.29 -0.66 13.74
C GLU A 61 -23.55 -1.96 13.38
N ASP A 62 -23.16 -2.77 14.38
CA ASP A 62 -22.26 -3.90 14.15
C ASP A 62 -23.02 -5.20 13.80
N SER A 63 -22.55 -5.93 12.78
CA SER A 63 -23.08 -7.26 12.45
C SER A 63 -22.83 -8.26 13.58
N ALA A 64 -23.69 -9.27 13.71
CA ALA A 64 -23.44 -10.38 14.65
C ALA A 64 -22.15 -11.13 14.29
N TYR A 65 -21.42 -11.56 15.31
CA TYR A 65 -20.14 -12.23 15.15
C TYR A 65 -19.94 -13.34 16.19
N VAL A 66 -19.00 -14.23 15.90
CA VAL A 66 -18.50 -15.25 16.82
C VAL A 66 -17.04 -14.95 17.12
N SER A 67 -16.69 -14.99 18.40
CA SER A 67 -15.31 -14.91 18.87
C SER A 67 -14.66 -16.28 18.80
N VAL A 68 -13.79 -16.48 17.81
CA VAL A 68 -12.96 -17.68 17.66
C VAL A 68 -11.56 -17.29 18.10
N LEU A 69 -11.14 -17.73 19.30
CA LEU A 69 -9.94 -17.20 19.98
C LEU A 69 -10.02 -15.67 20.05
N ASP A 70 -8.99 -14.96 19.60
CA ASP A 70 -8.93 -13.49 19.62
C ASP A 70 -9.51 -12.83 18.35
N ALA A 71 -10.05 -13.63 17.41
CA ALA A 71 -10.63 -13.12 16.17
C ALA A 71 -12.17 -13.05 16.24
N LYS A 72 -12.72 -11.92 15.80
CA LYS A 72 -14.16 -11.76 15.56
C LYS A 72 -14.49 -12.14 14.12
N LEU A 73 -15.41 -13.08 13.95
CA LEU A 73 -15.82 -13.59 12.64
C LEU A 73 -17.32 -13.45 12.44
N THR A 74 -17.74 -12.91 11.29
CA THR A 74 -19.14 -12.87 10.85
C THR A 74 -19.34 -13.77 9.64
N PHE A 75 -20.57 -14.23 9.42
CA PHE A 75 -20.88 -15.24 8.42
C PHE A 75 -21.90 -14.73 7.40
N ARG A 76 -21.74 -15.20 6.16
CA ARG A 76 -22.74 -15.05 5.10
C ARG A 76 -23.11 -16.42 4.58
N VAL A 77 -24.40 -16.73 4.54
CA VAL A 77 -24.94 -17.85 3.75
C VAL A 77 -25.48 -17.29 2.45
N LYS A 78 -24.93 -17.70 1.32
CA LYS A 78 -25.42 -17.31 0.00
C LYS A 78 -25.75 -18.53 -0.83
N GLU A 79 -26.75 -18.40 -1.69
CA GLU A 79 -27.02 -19.38 -2.73
C GLU A 79 -26.23 -18.99 -3.98
N ARG A 80 -25.60 -19.95 -4.64
CA ARG A 80 -24.97 -19.74 -5.94
C ARG A 80 -26.05 -19.53 -7.00
N SER A 81 -25.74 -18.69 -7.98
CA SER A 81 -26.66 -18.36 -9.06
C SER A 81 -26.01 -18.66 -10.39
N ARG A 82 -26.77 -19.24 -11.31
CA ARG A 82 -26.39 -19.29 -12.71
C ARG A 82 -26.87 -18.02 -13.38
N GLN A 83 -25.93 -17.27 -13.96
CA GLN A 83 -26.24 -16.06 -14.72
C GLN A 83 -26.54 -16.42 -16.18
N GLU A 84 -27.67 -15.95 -16.68
CA GLU A 84 -28.03 -15.98 -18.09
C GLU A 84 -28.05 -14.56 -18.65
N LYS A 85 -27.31 -14.32 -19.72
CA LYS A 85 -27.32 -13.03 -20.42
C LYS A 85 -28.41 -13.04 -21.47
N VAL A 86 -29.43 -12.21 -21.30
CA VAL A 86 -30.49 -12.04 -22.30
C VAL A 86 -29.93 -11.18 -23.44
N PRO A 87 -29.83 -11.72 -24.67
CA PRO A 87 -29.38 -10.94 -25.80
C PRO A 87 -30.35 -9.80 -26.10
N LEU A 88 -29.83 -8.68 -26.61
CA LEU A 88 -30.67 -7.57 -27.08
C LEU A 88 -31.51 -8.04 -28.27
N THR A 89 -32.75 -7.57 -28.35
CA THR A 89 -33.56 -7.77 -29.55
C THR A 89 -32.94 -7.04 -30.74
N ARG A 90 -33.26 -7.46 -31.96
CA ARG A 90 -32.76 -6.80 -33.18
C ARG A 90 -33.10 -5.31 -33.22
N GLU A 91 -34.28 -4.94 -32.72
CA GLU A 91 -34.75 -3.56 -32.61
C GLU A 91 -33.91 -2.75 -31.61
N GLN A 92 -33.67 -3.30 -30.42
CA GLN A 92 -32.82 -2.65 -29.39
C GLN A 92 -31.37 -2.46 -29.87
N ALA A 93 -30.83 -3.46 -30.59
CA ALA A 93 -29.50 -3.38 -31.16
C ALA A 93 -29.41 -2.34 -32.28
N ALA A 94 -30.43 -2.25 -33.14
CA ALA A 94 -30.51 -1.24 -34.20
C ALA A 94 -30.65 0.18 -33.62
N GLU A 95 -31.42 0.34 -32.54
CA GLU A 95 -31.58 1.60 -31.85
C GLU A 95 -30.28 2.08 -31.19
N ASN A 96 -29.55 1.19 -30.49
CA ASN A 96 -28.22 1.51 -29.96
C ASN A 96 -27.26 1.95 -31.07
N LYS A 97 -27.29 1.26 -32.22
CA LYS A 97 -26.47 1.61 -33.38
C LYS A 97 -26.86 2.99 -33.95
N ARG A 98 -28.15 3.32 -33.98
CA ARG A 98 -28.65 4.64 -34.41
C ARG A 98 -28.22 5.75 -33.46
N LEU A 99 -28.29 5.50 -32.15
CA LEU A 99 -27.97 6.49 -31.12
C LEU A 99 -26.46 6.68 -30.90
N GLY A 100 -25.62 5.72 -31.32
CA GLY A 100 -24.17 5.79 -31.17
C GLY A 100 -23.67 5.52 -29.74
N TYR A 101 -24.56 5.15 -28.83
CA TYR A 101 -24.25 4.73 -27.47
C TYR A 101 -25.23 3.64 -26.99
N ASN A 102 -24.87 2.92 -25.93
CA ASN A 102 -25.64 1.79 -25.42
C ASN A 102 -26.82 2.25 -24.55
N TRP A 103 -27.91 2.70 -25.18
CA TRP A 103 -29.17 3.02 -24.49
C TRP A 103 -29.80 1.76 -23.88
N HIS A 104 -29.86 0.65 -24.64
CA HIS A 104 -30.25 -0.66 -24.15
C HIS A 104 -29.03 -1.49 -23.77
N SER A 105 -29.04 -2.14 -22.62
CA SER A 105 -27.98 -3.06 -22.18
C SER A 105 -28.50 -4.48 -22.03
N GLN A 106 -27.62 -5.46 -22.24
CA GLN A 106 -27.95 -6.86 -21.98
C GLN A 106 -28.29 -7.04 -20.50
N ARG A 107 -29.49 -7.54 -20.23
CA ARG A 107 -29.92 -7.84 -18.86
C ARG A 107 -29.44 -9.22 -18.47
N SER A 108 -29.13 -9.37 -17.19
CA SER A 108 -28.78 -10.65 -16.60
C SER A 108 -29.97 -11.19 -15.83
N ILE A 109 -30.39 -12.42 -16.15
CA ILE A 109 -31.34 -13.19 -15.35
C ILE A 109 -30.54 -14.16 -14.51
N TYR A 110 -30.88 -14.27 -13.22
CA TYR A 110 -30.22 -15.15 -12.28
C TYR A 110 -31.12 -16.31 -11.90
N HIS A 111 -30.62 -17.52 -12.09
CA HIS A 111 -31.34 -18.75 -11.78
C HIS A 111 -30.79 -19.39 -10.49
N PRO A 112 -31.65 -19.78 -9.54
CA PRO A 112 -31.23 -20.50 -8.34
C PRO A 112 -30.62 -21.85 -8.70
N THR A 113 -29.48 -22.19 -8.10
CA THR A 113 -28.82 -23.48 -8.34
C THR A 113 -29.05 -24.48 -7.22
N ASN A 114 -29.72 -24.07 -6.14
CA ASN A 114 -29.85 -24.84 -4.90
C ASN A 114 -28.52 -25.21 -4.22
N GLU A 115 -27.41 -24.59 -4.63
CA GLU A 115 -26.09 -24.79 -4.01
C GLU A 115 -25.82 -23.65 -3.03
N LEU A 116 -25.72 -23.97 -1.74
CA LEU A 116 -25.41 -23.02 -0.68
C LEU A 116 -23.89 -22.91 -0.47
N GLU A 117 -23.45 -21.72 -0.07
CA GLU A 117 -22.09 -21.41 0.34
C GLU A 117 -22.12 -20.60 1.64
N ILE A 118 -21.33 -21.04 2.62
CA ILE A 118 -20.99 -20.27 3.82
C ILE A 118 -19.65 -19.59 3.56
N SER A 119 -19.63 -18.27 3.69
CA SER A 119 -18.42 -17.46 3.66
C SER A 119 -18.21 -16.79 5.02
N VAL A 120 -16.96 -16.73 5.49
CA VAL A 120 -16.58 -16.04 6.73
C VAL A 120 -15.85 -14.74 6.43
N PHE A 121 -16.10 -13.72 7.22
CA PHE A 121 -15.51 -12.38 7.10
C PHE A 121 -15.08 -11.88 8.47
N ARG A 122 -14.12 -10.97 8.51
CA ARG A 122 -13.97 -10.08 9.67
C ARG A 122 -15.03 -8.98 9.61
N PRO A 123 -15.57 -8.55 10.76
CA PRO A 123 -16.43 -7.37 10.82
C PRO A 123 -15.77 -6.18 10.11
N GLY A 124 -16.51 -5.49 9.25
CA GLY A 124 -16.01 -4.38 8.43
C GLY A 124 -15.26 -4.78 7.15
N HIS A 125 -14.94 -6.06 6.94
CA HIS A 125 -14.25 -6.53 5.73
C HIS A 125 -15.23 -7.02 4.65
N SER A 126 -14.90 -6.72 3.40
CA SER A 126 -15.65 -7.12 2.20
C SER A 126 -15.21 -8.47 1.61
N TYR A 127 -13.96 -8.89 1.86
CA TYR A 127 -13.41 -10.14 1.35
C TYR A 127 -13.59 -11.30 2.34
N ALA A 128 -13.97 -12.46 1.80
CA ALA A 128 -14.12 -13.67 2.59
C ALA A 128 -12.75 -14.27 2.91
N GLU A 129 -12.50 -14.60 4.17
CA GLU A 129 -11.25 -15.24 4.60
C GLU A 129 -11.24 -16.75 4.30
N ALA A 130 -12.42 -17.35 4.39
CA ALA A 130 -12.65 -18.73 3.99
C ALA A 130 -14.10 -18.93 3.55
N SER A 131 -14.32 -19.97 2.77
CA SER A 131 -15.64 -20.46 2.46
C SER A 131 -15.70 -21.98 2.44
N THR A 132 -16.91 -22.48 2.53
CA THR A 132 -17.30 -23.88 2.27
C THR A 132 -18.64 -23.85 1.54
N ALA A 133 -18.86 -24.80 0.64
CA ALA A 133 -20.06 -24.84 -0.20
C ALA A 133 -20.56 -26.26 -0.42
N ASP A 134 -21.79 -26.37 -0.89
CA ASP A 134 -22.30 -27.58 -1.53
C ASP A 134 -21.35 -28.04 -2.64
N THR A 135 -21.21 -29.36 -2.76
CA THR A 135 -20.55 -30.00 -3.88
C THR A 135 -21.44 -31.11 -4.40
N ARG A 136 -21.22 -31.55 -5.64
CA ARG A 136 -21.97 -32.68 -6.23
C ARG A 136 -21.97 -33.94 -5.36
N SER A 137 -20.91 -34.15 -4.58
CA SER A 137 -20.71 -35.33 -3.72
C SER A 137 -21.14 -35.16 -2.27
N ALA A 138 -21.33 -33.93 -1.77
CA ALA A 138 -21.59 -33.70 -0.35
C ALA A 138 -22.30 -32.36 -0.10
N PRO A 139 -23.39 -32.36 0.69
CA PRO A 139 -24.08 -31.15 1.08
C PRO A 139 -23.25 -30.35 2.10
N ILE A 140 -23.51 -29.06 2.24
CA ILE A 140 -22.75 -28.15 3.11
C ILE A 140 -22.89 -28.51 4.59
N GLU A 141 -24.05 -29.05 4.98
CA GLU A 141 -24.42 -29.50 6.31
C GLU A 141 -23.42 -30.52 6.88
N THR A 142 -22.92 -31.43 6.05
CA THR A 142 -21.94 -32.45 6.46
C THR A 142 -20.52 -31.91 6.56
N LYS A 143 -20.26 -30.71 6.02
CA LYS A 143 -18.95 -30.06 6.01
C LYS A 143 -18.75 -29.07 7.15
N ILE A 144 -19.80 -28.73 7.90
CA ILE A 144 -19.77 -27.69 8.94
C ILE A 144 -18.70 -27.97 10.00
N GLN A 145 -18.61 -29.19 10.51
CA GLN A 145 -17.61 -29.55 11.53
C GLN A 145 -16.17 -29.37 11.02
N ALA A 146 -15.89 -29.85 9.80
CA ALA A 146 -14.59 -29.67 9.16
C ALA A 146 -14.28 -28.19 8.90
N PHE A 147 -15.30 -27.40 8.54
CA PHE A 147 -15.19 -25.96 8.34
C PHE A 147 -14.84 -25.23 9.64
N VAL A 148 -15.49 -25.55 10.77
CA VAL A 148 -15.13 -24.98 12.08
C VAL A 148 -13.67 -25.30 12.44
N GLY A 149 -13.20 -26.52 12.18
CA GLY A 149 -11.79 -26.88 12.36
C GLY A 149 -10.85 -26.06 11.45
N LYS A 150 -11.27 -25.76 10.22
CA LYS A 150 -10.53 -24.88 9.28
C LYS A 150 -10.47 -23.44 9.81
N LEU A 151 -11.57 -22.91 10.36
CA LEU A 151 -11.60 -21.56 10.95
C LEU A 151 -10.61 -21.43 12.10
N ARG A 152 -10.56 -22.41 13.02
CA ARG A 152 -9.59 -22.43 14.11
C ARG A 152 -8.15 -22.35 13.60
N ARG A 153 -7.80 -23.18 12.61
CA ARG A 153 -6.45 -23.16 12.01
C ARG A 153 -6.14 -21.83 11.33
N LEU A 154 -7.12 -21.24 10.65
CA LEU A 154 -6.99 -19.95 9.99
C LEU A 154 -6.65 -18.86 11.02
N VAL A 155 -7.43 -18.76 12.11
CA VAL A 155 -7.20 -17.75 13.15
C VAL A 155 -5.83 -17.92 13.81
N ILE A 156 -5.43 -19.15 14.14
CA ILE A 156 -4.10 -19.43 14.72
C ILE A 156 -2.99 -18.97 13.77
N ARG A 157 -3.08 -19.35 12.49
CA ARG A 157 -2.09 -18.99 11.48
C ARG A 157 -2.00 -17.47 11.32
N ASP A 158 -3.14 -16.78 11.28
CA ASP A 158 -3.18 -15.34 11.12
C ASP A 158 -2.59 -14.62 12.33
N SER A 159 -2.81 -15.13 13.55
CA SER A 159 -2.17 -14.62 14.77
C SER A 159 -0.65 -14.73 14.72
N VAL A 160 -0.13 -15.92 14.37
CA VAL A 160 1.31 -16.17 14.26
C VAL A 160 1.94 -15.27 13.19
N ASN A 161 1.28 -15.15 12.04
CA ASN A 161 1.76 -14.28 10.95
C ASN A 161 1.79 -12.80 11.35
N ALA A 162 0.81 -12.34 12.15
CA ALA A 162 0.78 -10.97 12.63
C ALA A 162 1.93 -10.68 13.61
N GLU A 163 2.25 -11.64 14.49
CA GLU A 163 3.39 -11.55 15.41
C GLU A 163 4.73 -11.49 14.65
N ILE A 164 4.95 -12.42 13.72
CA ILE A 164 6.14 -12.43 12.85
C ILE A 164 6.27 -11.12 12.08
N ALA A 165 5.17 -10.60 11.52
CA ALA A 165 5.18 -9.35 10.78
C ALA A 165 5.52 -8.15 11.67
N ALA A 166 5.08 -8.14 12.94
CA ALA A 166 5.43 -7.10 13.88
C ALA A 166 6.94 -7.13 14.22
N GLU A 167 7.50 -8.30 14.48
CA GLU A 167 8.94 -8.46 14.71
C GLU A 167 9.78 -8.02 13.50
N GLN A 168 9.35 -8.40 12.29
CA GLN A 168 10.04 -8.02 11.05
C GLN A 168 10.04 -6.52 10.83
N ARG A 169 8.98 -5.80 11.22
CA ARG A 169 8.93 -4.33 11.13
C ARG A 169 9.97 -3.68 12.04
N VAL A 170 10.07 -4.14 13.29
CA VAL A 170 11.08 -3.62 14.23
C VAL A 170 12.50 -3.83 13.69
N ILE A 171 12.78 -5.01 13.13
CA ILE A 171 14.08 -5.30 12.52
C ILE A 171 14.33 -4.42 11.29
N ALA A 172 13.31 -4.21 10.45
CA ALA A 172 13.42 -3.39 9.24
C ALA A 172 13.68 -1.92 9.58
N GLU A 173 12.95 -1.36 10.55
CA GLU A 173 13.12 0.00 11.04
C GLU A 173 14.53 0.22 11.63
N ALA A 174 15.03 -0.73 12.42
CA ALA A 174 16.39 -0.68 12.96
C ALA A 174 17.45 -0.71 11.84
N LYS A 175 17.26 -1.55 10.82
CA LYS A 175 18.15 -1.60 9.64
C LYS A 175 18.09 -0.33 8.80
N GLU A 176 16.92 0.30 8.67
CA GLU A 176 16.78 1.58 7.99
C GLU A 176 17.48 2.71 8.74
N ALA A 177 17.30 2.78 10.06
CA ALA A 177 17.99 3.76 10.89
C ALA A 177 19.52 3.63 10.81
N GLU A 178 20.05 2.40 10.86
CA GLU A 178 21.49 2.19 10.75
C GLU A 178 22.01 2.53 9.35
N ARG A 179 21.28 2.19 8.28
CA ARG A 179 21.64 2.59 6.92
C ARG A 179 21.69 4.11 6.77
N ALA A 180 20.66 4.80 7.25
CA ALA A 180 20.60 6.26 7.19
C ALA A 180 21.77 6.90 7.96
N ARG A 181 22.14 6.35 9.12
CA ARG A 181 23.30 6.81 9.89
C ARG A 181 24.62 6.64 9.12
N LEU A 182 24.83 5.47 8.51
CA LEU A 182 26.05 5.20 7.73
C LEU A 182 26.12 6.07 6.46
N GLU A 183 24.99 6.31 5.81
CA GLU A 183 24.89 7.21 4.66
C GLU A 183 25.23 8.66 5.04
N GLU A 184 24.77 9.12 6.19
CA GLU A 184 25.10 10.45 6.71
C GLU A 184 26.60 10.59 6.98
N ILE A 185 27.20 9.61 7.67
CA ILE A 185 28.66 9.59 7.91
C ILE A 185 29.41 9.62 6.58
N ARG A 186 28.99 8.78 5.63
CA ARG A 186 29.60 8.73 4.30
C ARG A 186 29.49 10.06 3.57
N ARG A 187 28.34 10.74 3.65
CA ARG A 187 28.13 12.05 3.03
C ARG A 187 29.09 13.09 3.61
N ILE A 188 29.17 13.16 4.95
CA ILE A 188 30.07 14.10 5.64
C ILE A 188 31.53 13.87 5.24
N GLU A 189 31.99 12.61 5.22
CA GLU A 189 33.37 12.31 4.82
C GLU A 189 33.65 12.60 3.34
N LEU A 190 32.68 12.35 2.44
CA LEU A 190 32.83 12.69 1.03
C LEU A 190 32.85 14.20 0.80
N ASP A 191 32.08 14.99 1.56
CA ASP A 191 32.10 16.44 1.44
C ASP A 191 33.41 17.03 2.01
N ARG A 192 33.96 16.46 3.08
CA ARG A 192 35.32 16.77 3.54
C ARG A 192 36.37 16.47 2.47
N LEU A 193 36.26 15.32 1.81
CA LEU A 193 37.18 14.94 0.73
C LEU A 193 37.14 15.96 -0.42
N LYS A 194 35.95 16.36 -0.86
CA LYS A 194 35.80 17.40 -1.92
C LYS A 194 36.46 18.72 -1.53
N GLN A 195 36.27 19.17 -0.29
CA GLN A 195 36.92 20.40 0.19
C GLN A 195 38.45 20.30 0.12
N VAL A 196 39.00 19.16 0.53
CA VAL A 196 40.44 18.90 0.46
C VAL A 196 40.93 18.83 -0.99
N GLU A 197 40.16 18.22 -1.89
CA GLU A 197 40.49 18.18 -3.32
C GLU A 197 40.49 19.58 -3.94
N GLU A 198 39.52 20.43 -3.60
CA GLU A 198 39.48 21.83 -4.03
C GLU A 198 40.69 22.62 -3.51
N TRP A 199 41.08 22.41 -2.25
CA TRP A 199 42.30 23.00 -1.68
C TRP A 199 43.55 22.51 -2.40
N ALA A 200 43.64 21.20 -2.70
CA ALA A 200 44.78 20.64 -3.43
C ALA A 200 44.91 21.26 -4.84
N LEU A 201 43.79 21.43 -5.56
CA LEU A 201 43.78 22.08 -6.88
C LEU A 201 44.22 23.55 -6.80
N LYS A 202 43.75 24.29 -5.79
CA LYS A 202 44.16 25.68 -5.55
C LYS A 202 45.66 25.78 -5.25
N LEU A 203 46.17 24.91 -4.38
CA LEU A 203 47.58 24.83 -4.04
C LEU A 203 48.45 24.46 -5.26
N GLU A 204 48.01 23.51 -6.08
CA GLU A 204 48.72 23.14 -7.31
C GLU A 204 48.82 24.35 -8.26
N ARG A 205 47.72 25.06 -8.45
CA ARG A 205 47.70 26.28 -9.27
C ARG A 205 48.61 27.37 -8.71
N ALA A 206 48.58 27.61 -7.40
CA ALA A 206 49.48 28.54 -6.74
C ALA A 206 50.96 28.17 -6.97
N ASN A 207 51.30 26.89 -6.82
CA ASN A 207 52.67 26.40 -7.07
C ASN A 207 53.12 26.57 -8.52
N ARG A 208 52.23 26.35 -9.49
CA ARG A 208 52.51 26.64 -10.91
C ARG A 208 52.78 28.13 -11.14
N LEU A 209 52.02 29.02 -10.48
CA LEU A 209 52.25 30.47 -10.55
C LEU A 209 53.58 30.88 -9.88
N ARG A 210 53.96 30.28 -8.75
CA ARG A 210 55.28 30.52 -8.12
C ARG A 210 56.44 30.08 -9.01
N ALA A 211 56.30 28.95 -9.69
CA ALA A 211 57.28 28.49 -10.67
C ALA A 211 57.40 29.49 -11.83
N LEU A 212 56.26 29.97 -12.36
CA LEU A 212 56.25 30.99 -13.41
C LEU A 212 56.87 32.32 -12.96
N ALA A 213 56.56 32.79 -11.75
CA ALA A 213 57.16 34.00 -11.19
C ALA A 213 58.69 33.88 -11.06
N SER A 214 59.17 32.68 -10.69
CA SER A 214 60.61 32.40 -10.60
C SER A 214 61.30 32.53 -11.95
N GLU A 215 60.67 32.04 -13.03
CA GLU A 215 61.15 32.21 -14.41
C GLU A 215 61.11 33.67 -14.88
N PHE A 216 60.05 34.42 -14.54
CA PHE A 216 59.96 35.85 -14.86
C PHE A 216 61.06 36.65 -14.17
N LYS A 217 61.34 36.34 -12.90
CA LYS A 217 62.39 37.00 -12.12
C LYS A 217 63.79 36.68 -12.65
N SER A 218 64.05 35.42 -13.01
CA SER A 218 65.38 34.98 -13.49
C SER A 218 65.71 35.55 -14.87
N LYS A 219 64.72 35.63 -15.77
CA LYS A 219 64.87 36.13 -17.15
C LYS A 219 64.57 37.62 -17.30
N LYS A 220 64.24 38.33 -16.22
CA LYS A 220 63.80 39.75 -16.21
C LYS A 220 62.70 40.02 -17.23
N LEU A 221 61.70 39.14 -17.27
CA LEU A 221 60.57 39.24 -18.18
C LEU A 221 59.49 40.11 -17.55
N THR A 222 58.89 40.98 -18.37
CA THR A 222 57.66 41.70 -18.06
C THR A 222 56.69 41.49 -19.20
N ALA A 223 55.38 41.41 -18.91
CA ALA A 223 54.36 41.34 -19.96
C ALA A 223 54.37 42.60 -20.84
N SER A 224 53.84 42.50 -22.06
CA SER A 224 53.82 43.59 -23.06
C SER A 224 53.20 44.90 -22.58
N ASP A 225 52.36 44.83 -21.54
CA ASP A 225 51.61 45.95 -21.00
C ASP A 225 52.22 46.47 -19.68
N ASP A 226 53.36 45.92 -19.24
CA ASP A 226 54.08 46.23 -17.98
C ASP A 226 53.28 46.03 -16.66
N VAL A 227 52.03 45.54 -16.74
CA VAL A 227 51.16 45.31 -15.58
C VAL A 227 51.45 44.00 -14.85
N VAL A 228 51.93 42.97 -15.57
CA VAL A 228 52.19 41.64 -15.01
C VAL A 228 53.71 41.40 -14.94
N ASP A 229 54.23 41.52 -13.73
CA ASP A 229 55.62 41.23 -13.38
C ASP A 229 55.71 40.05 -12.38
N ALA A 230 56.93 39.65 -12.03
CA ALA A 230 57.15 38.55 -11.09
C ALA A 230 56.50 38.80 -9.71
N ALA A 231 56.44 40.05 -9.25
CA ALA A 231 55.85 40.40 -7.96
C ALA A 231 54.32 40.29 -7.98
N TRP A 232 53.69 40.66 -9.09
CA TRP A 232 52.27 40.49 -9.34
C TRP A 232 51.87 39.01 -9.36
N ILE A 233 52.64 38.17 -10.08
CA ILE A 233 52.38 36.72 -10.16
C ILE A 233 52.52 36.05 -8.77
N LEU A 234 53.48 36.49 -7.94
CA LEU A 234 53.62 35.98 -6.56
C LEU A 234 52.43 36.34 -5.69
N ARG A 235 51.97 37.61 -5.72
CA ARG A 235 50.75 38.00 -4.99
C ARG A 235 49.53 37.20 -5.43
N ALA A 236 49.42 36.92 -6.74
CA ALA A 236 48.35 36.07 -7.28
C ALA A 236 48.44 34.61 -6.82
N ALA A 237 49.65 34.07 -6.71
CA ALA A 237 49.87 32.73 -6.20
C ALA A 237 49.52 32.64 -4.71
N ASP A 238 49.94 33.62 -3.90
CA ASP A 238 49.70 33.61 -2.46
C ASP A 238 48.23 33.85 -2.11
N TRP A 239 47.49 34.64 -2.90
CA TRP A 239 46.03 34.77 -2.76
C TRP A 239 45.27 33.47 -3.10
N LEU A 240 45.78 32.69 -4.05
CA LEU A 240 45.14 31.43 -4.46
C LEU A 240 45.47 30.26 -3.50
N ASP A 241 46.58 30.35 -2.78
CA ASP A 241 47.06 29.28 -1.90
C ASP A 241 46.20 29.17 -0.62
N PRO A 242 45.49 28.06 -0.40
CA PRO A 242 44.64 27.91 0.78
C PRO A 242 45.42 27.78 2.10
N THR A 243 46.75 27.65 2.06
CA THR A 243 47.63 27.56 3.25
C THR A 243 48.21 28.91 3.67
N VAL A 244 48.05 29.94 2.83
CA VAL A 244 48.57 31.28 3.08
C VAL A 244 47.38 32.21 3.29
N ASP A 245 47.33 32.88 4.44
CA ASP A 245 46.33 33.91 4.69
C ASP A 245 46.78 35.21 4.00
N SER A 246 46.39 35.36 2.73
CA SER A 246 46.75 36.51 1.89
C SER A 246 45.51 37.11 1.27
N ARG A 247 45.27 38.39 1.54
CA ARG A 247 44.19 39.17 0.95
C ARG A 247 44.68 39.89 -0.29
N TRP A 248 43.86 39.96 -1.32
CA TRP A 248 44.13 40.75 -2.51
C TRP A 248 43.03 41.78 -2.70
N ASP A 249 43.22 42.97 -2.12
CA ASP A 249 42.22 44.05 -2.10
C ASP A 249 41.63 44.38 -3.49
N ALA A 250 42.43 44.33 -4.56
CA ALA A 250 41.96 44.59 -5.92
C ALA A 250 40.97 43.53 -6.47
N VAL A 251 40.96 42.32 -5.89
CA VAL A 251 40.07 41.22 -6.25
C VAL A 251 38.96 41.03 -5.21
N ASP A 252 39.29 41.20 -3.92
CA ASP A 252 38.39 40.93 -2.79
C ASP A 252 37.44 42.11 -2.48
N ASP A 253 37.83 43.37 -2.75
CA ASP A 253 37.05 44.57 -2.40
C ASP A 253 36.24 45.15 -3.59
N VAL A 254 35.91 44.32 -4.58
CA VAL A 254 35.02 44.74 -5.67
C VAL A 254 33.58 44.84 -5.14
N PRO A 255 32.94 46.03 -5.13
CA PRO A 255 31.55 46.15 -4.70
C PRO A 255 30.64 45.30 -5.59
N PRO A 256 29.59 44.63 -5.05
CA PRO A 256 28.66 43.89 -5.88
C PRO A 256 28.06 44.84 -6.92
N ARG A 257 28.34 44.57 -8.20
CA ARG A 257 27.65 45.26 -9.31
C ARG A 257 26.18 44.89 -9.21
N TYR A 258 25.36 45.83 -8.75
CA TYR A 258 23.91 45.73 -8.80
C TYR A 258 23.44 45.32 -10.20
N GLY A 259 22.64 44.25 -10.25
CA GLY A 259 21.75 43.98 -11.37
C GLY A 259 21.70 42.52 -11.81
N SER A 260 20.81 41.72 -11.20
CA SER A 260 19.86 40.84 -11.90
C SER A 260 18.87 40.26 -10.88
N ARG A 261 17.58 40.26 -11.28
CA ARG A 261 16.44 39.65 -10.59
C ARG A 261 16.57 38.15 -10.45
#